data_AF-A0A9E2PZ87-F1
#
_entry.id   AF-A0A9E2PZ87-F1
#
_cell.length_a   1.000
_cell.length_b   1.000
_cell.length_c   1.000
_cell.angle_alpha   90.00
_cell.angle_beta   90.00
_cell.angle_gamma   90.00
#
_symmetry.space_group_name_H-M   'P 1'
#
loop_
_entity.id
_entity.type
_entity.pdbx_description
1 polymer ?
#
loop_
_entity_poly.entity_id
_entity_poly.type
_entity_poly.pdbx_seq_one_letter_code
_entity_poly.pdbx_strand_id
1 'polypeptide(L)' 'MENELKKVDIDKLPLPKLVEALRQAAKSCQCDGTRETVFTSRGRDNVVNCLACEPVHDALQLLEKALKILQPGR' A
#
# COMPACT_ATOMS: atom_id res chain seq x y z
N MET A 1 8.40 -6.54 30.97
CA MET A 1 7.07 -6.46 30.32
C MET A 1 7.13 -7.28 29.06
N GLU A 2 7.00 -8.60 29.20
CA GLU A 2 7.04 -9.53 28.07
C GLU A 2 5.62 -9.76 27.54
N ASN A 3 5.45 -9.46 26.25
CA ASN A 3 4.58 -10.20 25.33
C ASN A 3 3.04 -10.00 25.40
N GLU A 4 2.54 -8.78 25.53
CA GLU A 4 1.15 -8.47 25.10
C GLU A 4 0.96 -8.63 23.57
N LEU A 5 2.04 -8.51 22.78
CA LEU A 5 2.02 -8.76 21.34
C LEU A 5 1.88 -10.25 20.95
N LYS A 6 2.19 -11.21 21.84
CA LYS A 6 2.11 -12.65 21.50
C LYS A 6 0.68 -13.21 21.46
N LYS A 7 -0.32 -12.43 21.88
CA LYS A 7 -1.74 -12.84 21.89
C LYS A 7 -2.60 -12.13 20.86
N VAL A 8 -2.05 -11.17 20.11
CA VAL A 8 -2.81 -10.52 19.05
C VAL A 8 -2.87 -11.48 17.87
N ASP A 9 -4.06 -12.07 17.70
CA ASP A 9 -4.40 -12.84 16.51
C ASP A 9 -4.43 -11.87 15.31
N ILE A 10 -3.31 -11.82 14.59
CA ILE A 10 -3.08 -10.86 13.49
C ILE A 10 -4.16 -11.00 12.43
N ASP A 11 -4.64 -12.21 12.19
CA ASP A 11 -5.69 -12.53 11.22
C ASP A 11 -7.05 -11.95 11.61
N LYS A 12 -7.25 -11.61 12.90
CA LYS A 12 -8.45 -10.91 13.39
C LYS A 12 -8.32 -9.39 13.35
N LEU A 13 -7.13 -8.84 13.07
CA LEU A 13 -6.97 -7.40 12.90
C LEU A 13 -7.70 -6.94 11.62
N PRO A 14 -8.19 -5.70 11.58
CA PRO A 14 -8.72 -5.12 10.34
C PRO A 14 -7.63 -4.94 9.27
N LEU A 15 -6.36 -4.94 9.69
CA LEU A 15 -5.21 -4.64 8.85
C LEU A 15 -5.00 -5.65 7.69
N PRO A 16 -4.98 -6.98 7.89
CA PRO A 16 -4.91 -7.94 6.77
C PRO A 16 -6.03 -7.77 5.75
N LYS A 17 -7.27 -7.58 6.20
CA LYS A 17 -8.43 -7.36 5.30
C LYS A 17 -8.29 -6.09 4.49
N LEU A 18 -7.78 -5.02 5.10
CA LEU A 18 -7.49 -3.76 4.41
C LEU A 18 -6.40 -3.94 3.35
N VAL A 19 -5.34 -4.69 3.66
CA VAL A 19 -4.28 -5.02 2.70
C VAL A 19 -4.84 -5.82 1.53
N GLU A 20 -5.67 -6.84 1.78
CA GLU A 20 -6.30 -7.62 0.70
C GLU A 20 -7.20 -6.77 -0.19
N ALA A 21 -8.03 -5.89 0.40
CA ALA A 21 -8.88 -4.97 -0.36
C ALA A 21 -8.05 -4.01 -1.23
N LEU A 22 -6.94 -3.49 -0.71
CA LEU A 22 -6.03 -2.64 -1.47
C LEU A 22 -5.29 -3.41 -2.57
N ARG A 23 -4.93 -4.69 -2.35
CA ARG A 23 -4.37 -5.55 -3.42
C ARG A 23 -5.36 -5.77 -4.54
N GLN A 24 -6.64 -5.97 -4.22
CA GLN A 24 -7.69 -6.09 -5.22
C GLN A 24 -7.88 -4.78 -5.98
N ALA A 25 -7.94 -3.65 -5.27
CA ALA A 25 -8.03 -2.32 -5.88
C ALA A 25 -6.86 -2.04 -6.82
N ALA A 26 -5.62 -2.36 -6.41
CA ALA A 26 -4.43 -2.22 -7.23
C ALA A 26 -4.52 -3.08 -8.51
N LYS A 27 -4.92 -4.35 -8.41
CA LYS A 27 -5.12 -5.23 -9.57
C LYS A 27 -6.21 -4.76 -10.53
N SER A 28 -7.23 -4.08 -10.01
CA SER A 28 -8.32 -3.51 -10.82
C SER A 28 -7.98 -2.13 -11.39
N CYS A 29 -6.82 -1.57 -11.06
CA CYS A 29 -6.48 -0.22 -11.46
C CYS A 29 -6.09 -0.20 -12.95
N GLN A 30 -6.83 0.58 -13.73
CA GLN A 30 -6.80 0.51 -15.20
C GLN A 30 -5.49 1.02 -15.83
N CYS A 31 -4.77 1.89 -15.12
CA CYS A 31 -3.54 2.53 -15.57
C CYS A 31 -2.32 2.02 -14.79
N ASP A 32 -2.40 0.82 -14.21
CA ASP A 32 -1.27 0.27 -13.47
C ASP A 32 -0.06 0.03 -14.40
N GLY A 33 1.11 0.48 -13.96
CA GLY A 33 2.35 0.46 -14.75
C GLY A 33 2.41 1.48 -15.90
N THR A 34 1.37 2.29 -16.13
CA THR A 34 1.44 3.37 -17.13
C THR A 34 2.12 4.61 -16.56
N ARG A 35 2.63 5.41 -17.48
CA ARG A 35 3.28 6.69 -17.18
C ARG A 35 2.49 7.84 -17.77
N GLU A 36 2.29 8.88 -16.98
CA GLU A 36 1.50 10.05 -17.32
C GLU A 36 2.37 11.31 -17.22
N THR A 37 2.16 12.23 -18.16
CA THR A 37 2.85 13.52 -18.16
C THR A 37 2.05 14.50 -17.33
N VAL A 38 2.67 15.01 -16.27
CA VAL A 38 2.05 15.99 -15.37
C VAL A 38 2.76 17.32 -15.53
N PHE A 39 1.98 18.35 -15.87
CA PHE A 39 2.45 19.72 -15.94
C PHE A 39 2.60 20.27 -14.52
N THR A 40 3.84 20.47 -14.08
CA THR A 40 4.09 21.13 -12.80
C THR A 40 3.89 22.64 -12.92
N SER A 41 3.50 23.30 -11.83
CA SER A 41 3.36 24.77 -11.74
C SER A 41 4.65 25.54 -12.06
N ARG A 42 5.80 24.86 -12.18
CA ARG A 42 7.10 25.40 -12.59
C ARG A 42 7.38 25.23 -14.10
N GLY A 43 6.38 24.84 -14.89
CA GLY A 43 6.49 24.70 -16.35
C GLY A 43 7.33 23.51 -16.82
N ARG A 44 7.58 22.52 -15.94
CA ARG A 44 8.29 21.29 -16.30
C ARG A 44 7.32 20.14 -16.44
N ASP A 45 7.43 19.43 -17.55
CA ASP A 45 6.76 18.16 -17.81
C ASP A 45 7.48 17.07 -17.04
N ASN A 46 6.81 16.51 -16.04
CA ASN A 46 7.30 15.34 -15.32
C ASN A 46 6.52 14.13 -15.79
N VAL A 47 7.25 13.06 -16.12
CA VAL A 47 6.66 11.76 -16.39
C VAL A 47 6.60 11.00 -15.07
N VAL A 48 5.40 10.83 -14.54
CA VAL A 48 5.14 10.12 -13.28
C VAL A 48 4.37 8.83 -13.54
N ASN A 49 4.29 7.95 -12.55
CA ASN A 49 3.40 6.80 -12.62
C ASN A 49 1.94 7.26 -12.57
N CYS A 50 1.00 6.39 -12.98
CA CYS A 50 -0.41 6.76 -12.98
C CYS A 50 -0.85 7.30 -11.62
N LEU A 51 -1.31 8.55 -11.60
CA LEU A 51 -1.72 9.24 -10.38
C LEU A 51 -2.95 8.62 -9.72
N ALA A 52 -3.73 7.84 -10.46
CA ALA A 52 -4.88 7.13 -9.92
C ALA A 52 -4.48 5.85 -9.16
N CYS A 53 -3.45 5.13 -9.63
CA CYS A 53 -3.01 3.89 -9.00
C CYS A 53 -1.91 4.11 -7.95
N GLU A 54 -1.08 5.14 -8.09
CA GLU A 54 0.04 5.41 -7.19
C GLU A 54 -0.39 5.51 -5.72
N PRO A 55 -1.46 6.23 -5.33
CA PRO A 55 -1.88 6.30 -3.94
C PRO A 55 -2.27 4.94 -3.34
N VAL A 56 -2.82 4.05 -4.16
CA VAL A 56 -3.18 2.69 -3.74
C VAL A 56 -1.91 1.87 -3.47
N HIS A 57 -0.92 1.96 -4.35
CA HIS A 57 0.36 1.27 -4.19
C HIS A 57 1.17 1.81 -3.01
N ASP A 58 1.19 3.13 -2.80
CA ASP A 58 1.85 3.76 -1.66
C ASP A 58 1.24 3.30 -0.34
N ALA A 59 -0.09 3.30 -0.25
CA ALA A 59 -0.80 2.80 0.92
C ALA A 59 -0.52 1.31 1.13
N LEU A 60 -0.57 0.51 0.06
CA LEU A 60 -0.28 -0.92 0.11
C LEU A 60 1.13 -1.18 0.67
N GLN A 61 2.14 -0.47 0.16
CA GLN A 61 3.53 -0.66 0.56
C GLN A 61 3.75 -0.36 2.04
N LEU A 62 3.12 0.69 2.57
CA LEU A 62 3.20 1.04 4.00
C LEU A 62 2.51 -0.02 4.87
N LEU A 63 1.32 -0.45 4.48
CA LEU A 63 0.53 -1.41 5.25
C LEU A 63 1.15 -2.82 5.23
N GLU A 64 1.74 -3.24 4.11
CA GLU A 64 2.49 -4.50 4.03
C GLU A 64 3.74 -4.49 4.93
N LYS A 65 4.45 -3.35 5.00
CA LYS A 65 5.57 -3.18 5.95
C LYS A 65 5.08 -3.25 7.40
N ALA A 66 3.98 -2.58 7.73
CA ALA A 66 3.40 -2.63 9.07
C ALA A 66 2.97 -4.06 9.44
N LEU A 67 2.37 -4.79 8.50
CA LEU A 67 1.94 -6.18 8.72
C LEU A 67 3.14 -7.12 8.93
N LYS A 68 4.25 -6.92 8.23
CA LYS A 68 5.50 -7.66 8.47
C LYS A 68 6.08 -7.42 9.87
N ILE A 69 5.96 -6.19 10.41
CA ILE A 69 6.43 -5.88 11.77
C ILE A 69 5.55 -6.60 12.81
N LEU A 70 4.26 -6.71 12.55
CA LEU A 70 3.31 -7.36 13.44
C LEU A 70 3.41 -8.88 13.41
N GLN A 71 3.82 -9.48 12.29
CA GLN A 71 4.06 -10.91 12.20
C GLN A 71 5.20 -11.33 13.14
N PRO A 72 4.93 -12.15 14.18
CA PRO A 72 6.00 -12.69 15.00
C PRO A 72 6.96 -13.43 14.07
N GLY A 73 8.24 -13.08 14.13
CA GLY A 73 9.27 -13.64 13.28
C GLY A 73 9.15 -15.16 13.21
N ARG A 74 9.16 -15.69 11.99
CA ARG A 74 9.62 -17.06 11.78
C ARG A 74 11.06 -17.18 12.25
#